data_AF-A0A4Q0IG80-F1
#
_entry.id   AF-A0A4Q0IG80-F1
#
_cell.length_a   1.000
_cell.length_b   1.000
_cell.length_c   1.000
_cell.angle_alpha   90.00
_cell.angle_beta   90.00
_cell.angle_gamma   90.00
#
_symmetry.space_group_name_H-M   'P 1'
#
loop_
_entity.id
_entity.type
_entity.pdbx_description
1 polymer ?
#
loop_
_entity_poly.entity_id
_entity_poly.type
_entity_poly.pdbx_seq_one_letter_code
_entity_poly.pdbx_strand_id
1 'polypeptide(L)'
;LQRMRELSVQASNDTNVTADRTAISKEMDALQNEITRIGCQTEFNTMKLLNGKFSKKNLQVGANQSQNISFSIKTMTSTGLSVNEAKKNVSTYALATKYISVVNKALEAVSTQRSDLGALQTRLEHTIANADNTAENLQAAESR
;
A
#
# COMPACT_ATOMS: atom_id res chain seq x y z
N LEU A 1 9.75 2.45 -3.18
CA LEU A 1 10.29 2.12 -1.84
C LEU A 1 11.59 1.32 -1.89
N GLN A 2 11.65 0.16 -2.56
CA GLN A 2 12.92 -0.59 -2.69
C GLN A 2 14.05 0.25 -3.31
N ARG A 3 13.74 0.99 -4.39
CA ARG A 3 14.67 1.96 -4.97
C ARG A 3 15.13 3.05 -3.99
N MET A 4 14.22 3.56 -3.15
CA MET A 4 14.59 4.54 -2.11
C MET A 4 15.54 3.93 -1.08
N ARG A 5 15.37 2.65 -0.75
CA ARG A 5 16.27 1.92 0.14
C ARG A 5 17.67 1.78 -0.48
N GLU A 6 17.76 1.42 -1.75
CA GLU A 6 19.04 1.35 -2.49
C GLU A 6 19.77 2.70 -2.46
N LEU A 7 19.05 3.78 -2.78
CA LEU A 7 19.58 5.14 -2.73
C LEU A 7 20.00 5.58 -1.32
N SER A 8 19.26 5.16 -0.29
CA SER A 8 19.60 5.44 1.11
C SER A 8 20.88 4.71 1.52
N VAL A 9 21.06 3.46 1.06
CA VAL A 9 22.30 2.70 1.25
C VAL A 9 23.44 3.37 0.50
N GLN A 10 23.23 3.78 -0.75
CA GLN A 10 24.24 4.51 -1.53
C GLN A 10 24.65 5.81 -0.84
N ALA A 11 23.69 6.60 -0.35
CA ALA A 11 23.95 7.83 0.41
C ALA A 11 24.60 7.58 1.79
N SER A 12 24.54 6.35 2.31
CA SER A 12 25.22 5.96 3.55
C SER A 12 26.69 5.61 3.34
N ASN A 13 27.24 5.77 2.13
CA ASN A 13 28.68 5.65 1.91
C ASN A 13 29.39 6.99 2.12
N ASP A 14 30.47 6.98 2.90
CA ASP A 14 31.27 8.17 3.25
C ASP A 14 32.21 8.64 2.13
N THR A 15 32.41 7.82 1.09
CA THR A 15 33.19 8.17 -0.10
C THR A 15 32.45 9.10 -1.07
N ASN A 16 31.15 9.33 -0.86
CA ASN A 16 30.36 10.22 -1.72
C ASN A 16 30.73 11.68 -1.50
N VAL A 17 30.92 12.41 -2.59
CA VAL A 17 31.06 13.88 -2.52
C VAL A 17 29.69 14.55 -2.47
N THR A 18 29.65 15.85 -2.15
CA THR A 18 28.42 16.64 -2.06
C THR A 18 27.59 16.58 -3.35
N ALA A 19 28.23 16.48 -4.51
CA ALA A 19 27.56 16.33 -5.80
C ALA A 19 26.77 15.01 -5.89
N ASP A 20 27.35 13.88 -5.45
CA ASP A 20 26.71 12.56 -5.46
C ASP A 20 25.50 12.54 -4.53
N ARG A 21 25.67 13.06 -3.31
CA ARG A 21 24.56 13.17 -2.34
C ARG A 21 23.45 14.07 -2.88
N THR A 22 23.79 15.11 -3.64
CA THR A 22 22.79 15.99 -4.28
C THR A 22 22.03 15.25 -5.38
N ALA A 23 22.70 14.47 -6.21
CA ALA A 23 22.05 13.65 -7.24
C ALA A 23 21.11 12.61 -6.63
N ILE A 24 21.58 11.87 -5.61
CA ILE A 24 20.77 10.91 -4.85
C ILE A 24 19.55 11.59 -4.22
N SER A 25 19.75 12.77 -3.62
CA SER A 25 18.67 13.54 -3.00
C SER A 25 17.58 13.95 -4.01
N LYS A 26 17.96 14.30 -5.25
CA LYS A 26 17.01 14.59 -6.33
C LYS A 26 16.20 13.37 -6.74
N GLU A 27 16.86 12.22 -6.91
CA GLU A 27 16.17 10.97 -7.24
C GLU A 27 15.21 10.56 -6.11
N MET A 28 15.62 10.73 -4.86
CA MET A 28 14.78 10.38 -3.72
C MET A 28 13.56 11.30 -3.56
N ASP A 29 13.69 12.59 -3.90
CA ASP A 29 12.58 13.54 -3.95
C ASP A 29 11.58 13.17 -5.05
N ALA A 30 12.07 12.81 -6.25
CA ALA A 30 11.22 12.30 -7.32
C ALA A 30 10.45 11.04 -6.91
N LEU A 31 11.11 10.09 -6.24
CA LEU A 31 10.47 8.87 -5.73
C LEU A 31 9.43 9.17 -4.63
N GLN A 32 9.69 10.13 -3.74
CA GLN A 32 8.72 10.57 -2.73
C GLN A 32 7.48 11.19 -3.40
N ASN A 33 7.68 12.03 -4.40
CA ASN A 33 6.60 12.64 -5.18
C ASN A 33 5.78 11.57 -5.88
N GLU A 34 6.42 10.56 -6.46
CA GLU A 34 5.74 9.45 -7.12
C GLU A 34 4.91 8.60 -6.13
N ILE A 35 5.44 8.30 -4.93
CA ILE A 35 4.68 7.62 -3.88
C ILE A 35 3.45 8.45 -3.47
N THR A 36 3.62 9.76 -3.33
CA THR A 36 2.53 10.68 -2.98
C THR A 36 1.48 10.72 -4.09
N ARG A 37 1.92 10.77 -5.35
CA ARG A 37 1.05 10.74 -6.53
C ARG A 37 0.22 9.46 -6.56
N ILE A 38 0.86 8.29 -6.44
CA ILE A 38 0.15 7.00 -6.38
C ILE A 38 -0.84 6.99 -5.21
N GLY A 39 -0.40 7.33 -4.00
CA GLY A 39 -1.24 7.34 -2.81
C GLY A 39 -2.47 8.25 -2.91
N CYS A 40 -2.36 9.37 -3.64
CA CYS A 40 -3.45 10.33 -3.83
C CYS A 40 -4.34 10.04 -5.05
N GLN A 41 -3.78 9.45 -6.12
CA GLN A 41 -4.48 9.25 -7.38
C GLN A 41 -5.20 7.91 -7.46
N THR A 42 -4.69 6.85 -6.82
CA THR A 42 -5.33 5.53 -6.86
C THR A 42 -6.76 5.57 -6.34
N GLU A 43 -7.69 5.21 -7.22
CA GLU A 43 -9.11 5.21 -6.96
C GLU A 43 -9.81 4.02 -7.60
N PHE A 44 -10.95 3.63 -7.03
CA PHE A 44 -11.87 2.68 -7.60
C PHE A 44 -13.28 3.23 -7.49
N ASN A 45 -14.00 3.29 -8.61
CA ASN A 45 -15.34 3.87 -8.68
C ASN A 45 -15.41 5.25 -7.97
N THR A 46 -14.51 6.16 -8.33
CA THR A 46 -14.33 7.52 -7.75
C THR A 46 -13.89 7.58 -6.28
N MET A 47 -13.76 6.45 -5.60
CA MET A 47 -13.30 6.41 -4.20
C MET A 47 -11.78 6.29 -4.14
N LYS A 48 -11.13 7.26 -3.48
CA LYS A 48 -9.69 7.17 -3.20
C LYS A 48 -9.41 6.02 -2.23
N LEU A 49 -8.45 5.17 -2.60
CA LEU A 49 -8.14 3.96 -1.84
C LEU A 49 -7.00 4.15 -0.85
N LEU A 50 -5.95 4.88 -1.24
CA LEU A 50 -4.65 4.86 -0.56
C LEU A 50 -4.37 6.12 0.28
N ASN A 51 -5.26 7.11 0.26
CA ASN A 51 -5.05 8.41 0.93
C ASN A 51 -5.55 8.44 2.40
N GLY A 52 -5.92 7.28 2.96
CA GLY A 52 -6.42 7.16 4.33
C GLY A 52 -7.91 7.41 4.50
N LYS A 53 -8.63 7.83 3.46
CA LYS A 53 -10.10 8.01 3.51
C LYS A 53 -10.87 6.69 3.33
N PHE A 54 -10.20 5.62 2.91
CA PHE A 54 -10.80 4.32 2.68
C PHE A 54 -10.82 3.46 3.95
N SER A 55 -11.73 3.78 4.87
CA SER A 55 -11.90 3.05 6.13
C SER A 55 -13.30 2.45 6.25
N LYS A 56 -13.36 1.30 6.95
CA LYS A 56 -14.59 0.58 7.34
C LYS A 56 -15.59 0.41 6.19
N LYS A 57 -15.11 0.00 5.02
CA LYS A 57 -15.97 -0.29 3.88
C LYS A 57 -16.55 -1.68 4.00
N ASN A 58 -17.84 -1.82 3.74
CA ASN A 58 -18.56 -3.07 3.83
C ASN A 58 -18.94 -3.51 2.42
N LEU A 59 -18.68 -4.78 2.09
CA LEU A 59 -19.17 -5.45 0.90
C LEU A 59 -20.28 -6.39 1.34
N GLN A 60 -21.50 -6.20 0.85
CA GLN A 60 -22.57 -7.18 1.04
C GLN A 60 -22.30 -8.37 0.12
N VAL A 61 -22.21 -9.57 0.70
CA VAL A 61 -21.80 -10.79 -0.02
C VAL A 61 -22.81 -11.94 0.15
N GLY A 62 -23.94 -11.69 0.80
CA GLY A 62 -25.01 -12.67 0.95
C GLY A 62 -26.40 -12.04 0.77
N ALA A 63 -27.42 -12.90 0.72
CA ALA A 63 -28.80 -12.49 0.48
C ALA A 63 -29.47 -11.82 1.69
N ASN A 64 -29.00 -12.11 2.91
CA ASN A 64 -29.63 -11.64 4.15
C ASN A 64 -28.90 -10.43 4.75
N GLN A 65 -29.63 -9.69 5.59
CA GLN A 65 -29.07 -8.55 6.32
C GLN A 65 -27.82 -8.96 7.14
N SER A 66 -26.80 -8.09 7.15
CA SER A 66 -25.55 -8.27 7.89
C SER A 66 -24.59 -9.36 7.36
N GLN A 67 -24.87 -9.96 6.20
CA GLN A 67 -23.91 -10.83 5.51
C GLN A 67 -22.90 -10.00 4.70
N ASN A 68 -21.99 -9.33 5.42
CA ASN A 68 -21.00 -8.45 4.83
C ASN A 68 -19.55 -8.82 5.19
N ILE A 69 -18.63 -8.37 4.34
CA ILE A 69 -17.21 -8.39 4.60
C ILE A 69 -16.74 -6.95 4.75
N SER A 70 -16.31 -6.59 5.95
CA SER A 70 -15.73 -5.28 6.24
C SER A 70 -14.23 -5.27 5.98
N PHE A 71 -13.72 -4.24 5.32
CA PHE A 71 -12.29 -4.04 5.12
C PHE A 71 -11.89 -2.56 5.12
N SER A 72 -10.60 -2.31 5.30
CA SER A 72 -10.01 -0.97 5.32
C SER A 72 -8.65 -0.99 4.64
N ILE A 73 -8.27 0.14 4.05
CA ILE A 73 -6.94 0.33 3.49
C ILE A 73 -6.28 1.47 4.26
N LYS A 74 -5.15 1.17 4.90
CA LYS A 74 -4.36 2.18 5.61
C LYS A 74 -3.78 3.20 4.63
N THR A 75 -3.44 4.38 5.13
CA THR A 75 -2.80 5.43 4.33
C THR A 75 -1.45 4.96 3.78
N MET A 76 -1.29 4.94 2.45
CA MET A 76 -0.06 4.53 1.74
C MET A 76 0.64 5.72 1.06
N THR A 77 0.33 6.96 1.47
CA THR A 77 1.04 8.17 1.00
C THR A 77 2.43 8.28 1.63
N SER A 78 3.28 9.16 1.10
CA SER A 78 4.61 9.41 1.67
C SER A 78 4.54 9.80 3.16
N THR A 79 3.56 10.62 3.54
CA THR A 79 3.27 10.99 4.93
C THR A 79 2.77 9.81 5.75
N GLY A 80 1.84 9.01 5.22
CA GLY A 80 1.30 7.83 5.92
C GLY A 80 2.34 6.75 6.18
N LEU A 81 3.31 6.62 5.27
CA LEU A 81 4.43 5.67 5.37
C LEU A 81 5.66 6.25 6.07
N SER A 82 5.59 7.49 6.58
CA SER A 82 6.73 8.21 7.21
C SER A 82 7.97 8.36 6.32
N VAL A 83 7.83 8.25 5.00
CA VAL A 83 8.92 8.46 4.03
C VAL A 83 8.94 9.90 3.49
N ASN A 84 8.40 10.85 4.25
CA ASN A 84 8.46 12.26 3.93
C ASN A 84 9.87 12.84 4.08
N GLU A 85 10.08 14.05 3.57
CA GLU A 85 11.36 14.77 3.67
C GLU A 85 12.56 13.95 3.19
N ALA A 86 12.35 13.13 2.15
CA ALA A 86 13.34 12.21 1.61
C ALA A 86 14.68 12.94 1.39
N LYS A 87 14.66 14.04 0.63
CA LYS A 87 15.82 14.87 0.34
C LYS A 87 16.67 15.22 1.57
N LYS A 88 16.03 15.58 2.68
CA LYS A 88 16.72 15.95 3.94
C LYS A 88 17.34 14.73 4.60
N ASN A 89 16.64 13.60 4.56
CA ASN A 89 17.03 12.37 5.22
C ASN A 89 18.21 11.62 4.57
N VAL A 90 18.66 11.99 3.36
CA VAL A 90 19.90 11.45 2.74
C VAL A 90 21.06 12.44 2.66
N SER A 91 20.91 13.62 3.25
CA SER A 91 21.93 14.68 3.20
C SER A 91 23.22 14.32 3.95
N THR A 92 23.13 13.51 5.01
CA THR A 92 24.27 13.09 5.83
C THR A 92 24.25 11.58 6.06
N TYR A 93 25.42 11.01 6.35
CA TYR A 93 25.55 9.59 6.72
C TYR A 93 24.59 9.19 7.86
N ALA A 94 24.56 9.98 8.93
CA ALA A 94 23.75 9.69 10.12
C ALA A 94 22.24 9.73 9.83
N LEU A 95 21.79 10.58 8.90
CA LEU A 95 20.40 10.63 8.48
C LEU A 95 20.07 9.49 7.51
N ALA A 96 20.94 9.22 6.53
CA ALA A 96 20.73 8.20 5.51
C ALA A 96 20.61 6.80 6.14
N THR A 97 21.45 6.49 7.12
CA THR A 97 21.41 5.24 7.87
C THR A 97 20.10 5.07 8.66
N LYS A 98 19.62 6.13 9.32
CA LYS A 98 18.30 6.13 9.98
C LYS A 98 17.17 5.96 8.98
N TYR A 99 17.27 6.60 7.81
CA TYR A 99 16.25 6.56 6.79
C TYR A 99 16.09 5.16 6.15
N ILE A 100 17.15 4.35 6.10
CA ILE A 100 17.03 2.93 5.70
C ILE A 100 16.00 2.19 6.59
N SER A 101 16.03 2.40 7.91
CA SER A 101 15.06 1.78 8.83
C SER A 101 13.64 2.28 8.58
N VAL A 102 13.47 3.58 8.32
CA VAL A 102 12.17 4.19 7.97
C VAL A 102 11.61 3.57 6.69
N VAL A 103 12.43 3.44 5.64
CA VAL A 103 12.02 2.83 4.37
C VAL A 103 11.70 1.34 4.53
N ASN A 104 12.43 0.61 5.38
CA ASN A 104 12.11 -0.79 5.69
C ASN A 104 10.74 -0.92 6.38
N LYS A 105 10.44 -0.08 7.38
CA LYS A 105 9.12 -0.06 8.02
C LYS A 105 8.00 0.28 7.03
N ALA A 106 8.27 1.20 6.09
CA ALA A 106 7.33 1.50 5.02
C ALA A 106 7.10 0.30 4.08
N LEU A 107 8.16 -0.45 3.74
CA LEU A 107 8.05 -1.68 2.95
C LEU A 107 7.24 -2.75 3.69
N GLU A 108 7.48 -2.95 4.98
CA GLU A 108 6.72 -3.86 5.83
C GLU A 108 5.24 -3.46 5.87
N ALA A 109 4.94 -2.18 6.10
CA ALA A 109 3.56 -1.68 6.13
C ALA A 109 2.82 -1.91 4.79
N VAL A 110 3.47 -1.67 3.66
CA VAL A 110 2.91 -1.96 2.33
C VAL A 110 2.72 -3.46 2.13
N SER A 111 3.68 -4.28 2.56
CA SER A 111 3.61 -5.74 2.44
C SER A 111 2.46 -6.32 3.26
N THR A 112 2.30 -5.87 4.51
CA THR A 112 1.15 -6.24 5.36
C THR A 112 -0.16 -5.82 4.71
N GLN A 113 -0.27 -4.58 4.21
CA GLN A 113 -1.50 -4.15 3.55
C GLN A 113 -1.83 -4.98 2.30
N ARG A 114 -0.83 -5.39 1.52
CA ARG A 114 -1.03 -6.29 0.36
C ARG A 114 -1.45 -7.68 0.80
N SER A 115 -0.89 -8.21 1.89
CA SER A 115 -1.30 -9.49 2.46
C SER A 115 -2.75 -9.46 2.92
N ASP A 116 -3.17 -8.39 3.60
CA ASP A 116 -4.56 -8.23 4.05
C ASP A 116 -5.54 -8.18 2.87
N LEU A 117 -5.15 -7.49 1.78
CA LEU A 117 -5.94 -7.44 0.54
C LEU A 117 -5.96 -8.79 -0.20
N GLY A 118 -4.87 -9.53 -0.19
CA GLY A 118 -4.82 -10.89 -0.76
C GLY A 118 -5.73 -11.85 0.02
N ALA A 119 -5.69 -11.81 1.35
CA ALA A 119 -6.60 -12.60 2.18
C ALA A 119 -8.08 -12.21 1.95
N LEU A 120 -8.37 -10.92 1.77
CA LEU A 120 -9.70 -10.46 1.39
C LEU A 120 -10.13 -10.98 0.02
N GLN A 121 -9.25 -10.97 -0.97
CA GLN A 121 -9.52 -11.51 -2.30
C GLN A 121 -9.88 -13.00 -2.22
N THR A 122 -9.08 -13.81 -1.52
CA THR A 122 -9.36 -15.24 -1.33
C THR A 122 -10.70 -15.46 -0.63
N ARG A 123 -11.02 -14.66 0.40
CA ARG A 123 -12.35 -14.72 1.05
C ARG A 123 -13.49 -14.39 0.09
N LEU A 124 -13.32 -13.41 -0.78
CA LEU A 124 -14.32 -13.04 -1.78
C LEU A 124 -14.50 -14.15 -2.82
N GLU A 125 -13.41 -14.73 -3.33
CA GLU A 125 -13.45 -15.86 -4.27
C GLU A 125 -14.19 -17.06 -3.68
N HIS A 126 -13.91 -17.43 -2.43
CA HIS A 126 -14.65 -18.50 -1.75
C HIS A 126 -16.12 -18.14 -1.51
N THR A 127 -16.42 -16.88 -1.20
CA THR A 127 -17.80 -16.45 -0.98
C THR A 127 -18.59 -16.49 -2.28
N ILE A 128 -17.98 -16.07 -3.40
CA ILE A 128 -18.57 -16.15 -4.74
C ILE A 128 -18.84 -17.62 -5.10
N ALA A 129 -17.84 -18.50 -4.97
CA ALA A 129 -18.02 -19.92 -5.28
C ALA A 129 -19.14 -20.56 -4.42
N ASN A 130 -19.25 -20.19 -3.15
CA ASN A 130 -20.33 -20.67 -2.29
C ASN A 130 -21.70 -20.12 -2.71
N ALA A 131 -21.77 -18.85 -3.10
CA ALA A 131 -23.00 -18.22 -3.57
C ALA A 131 -23.47 -18.84 -4.89
N ASP A 132 -22.56 -19.10 -5.82
CA ASP A 132 -22.85 -19.74 -7.11
C ASP A 132 -23.39 -21.16 -6.92
N ASN A 133 -22.72 -21.98 -6.07
CA ASN A 133 -23.20 -23.31 -5.72
C ASN A 133 -24.59 -23.26 -5.05
N THR A 134 -24.84 -22.26 -4.20
CA THR A 134 -26.14 -22.12 -3.54
C THR A 134 -27.22 -21.74 -4.55
N ALA A 135 -26.91 -20.84 -5.49
CA ALA A 135 -27.82 -20.44 -6.57
C ALA A 135 -28.12 -21.60 -7.53
N GLU A 136 -27.12 -22.40 -7.90
CA GLU A 136 -27.30 -23.59 -8.74
C GLU A 136 -28.21 -24.62 -8.05
N ASN A 137 -27.97 -24.90 -6.77
CA ASN A 137 -28.82 -25.82 -5.99
C ASN A 137 -30.26 -25.31 -5.85
N LEU A 138 -30.46 -24.01 -5.64
CA LEU A 138 -31.79 -23.39 -5.59
C LEU A 138 -32.51 -23.52 -6.94
N GLN A 139 -31.84 -23.21 -8.05
CA GLN A 139 -32.43 -23.34 -9.38
C GLN A 139 -32.80 -24.80 -9.70
N ALA A 140 -31.94 -25.76 -9.31
CA ALA A 140 -32.22 -27.18 -9.49
C ALA A 140 -33.38 -27.68 -8.61
N ALA A 141 -33.56 -27.11 -7.41
CA ALA A 141 -34.66 -27.43 -6.51
C ALA A 141 -35.99 -26.83 -6.99
N GLU A 142 -36.00 -25.60 -7.50
CA GLU A 142 -37.17 -24.94 -8.10
C GLU A 142 -37.63 -25.60 -9.41
N SER A 143 -36.73 -26.34 -10.08
CA SER A 143 -37.04 -27.08 -11.30
C SER A 143 -37.64 -28.50 -11.06
N ARG A 144 -37.72 -28.96 -9.82
CA ARG A 144 -38.29 -30.27 -9.45
C ARG A 144 -39.69 -30.13 -8.87
#